data_AF-A0A925CYM3-F1
#
_entry.id   AF-A0A925CYM3-F1
#
_cell.length_a   1.000
_cell.length_b   1.000
_cell.length_c   1.000
_cell.angle_alpha   90.00
_cell.angle_beta   90.00
_cell.angle_gamma   90.00
#
_symmetry.space_group_name_H-M   'P 1'
#
loop_
_entity.id
_entity.type
_entity.pdbx_description
1 polymer ?
#
loop_
_entity_poly.entity_id
_entity_poly.type
_entity_poly.pdbx_seq_one_letter_code
_entity_poly.pdbx_strand_id
1 'polypeptide(L)'
;MKKSIIISVLLLSSIVVSAQLIQPFGPLPTKQQMNWHEMEFYLFMHFGPNTFSGLEWGHGTEDPNSFNPTQLDCRQWARIARDAGAKGIIITAKHHDGFSLWPSKFSKHTVRESKWRNGKGDVLKELSAACKEFGL
;
A
#
# COMPACT_ATOMS: atom_id res chain seq x y z
N MET A 1 -4.81 20.52 66.46
CA MET A 1 -4.36 21.61 65.56
C MET A 1 -3.24 21.17 64.60
N LYS A 2 -2.10 20.64 65.07
CA LYS A 2 -0.96 20.28 64.18
C LYS A 2 -1.24 19.19 63.13
N LYS A 3 -2.07 18.17 63.44
CA LYS A 3 -2.43 17.09 62.50
C LYS A 3 -3.38 17.53 61.37
N SER A 4 -4.33 18.43 61.65
CA SER A 4 -5.26 18.96 60.62
C SER A 4 -4.56 19.85 59.60
N ILE A 5 -3.53 20.60 60.01
CA ILE A 5 -2.73 21.44 59.10
C ILE A 5 -1.95 20.58 58.10
N ILE A 6 -1.37 19.45 58.55
CA ILE A 6 -0.62 18.54 57.69
C ILE A 6 -1.52 17.88 56.64
N ILE A 7 -2.74 17.49 57.03
CA ILE A 7 -3.74 16.90 56.12
C ILE A 7 -4.20 17.93 55.07
N SER A 8 -4.43 19.19 55.46
CA SER A 8 -4.78 20.26 54.53
C SER A 8 -3.66 20.61 53.55
N VAL A 9 -2.40 20.58 53.98
CA VAL A 9 -1.24 20.82 53.09
C VAL A 9 -1.06 19.68 52.08
N LEU A 10 -1.27 18.42 52.49
CA LEU A 10 -1.24 17.27 51.58
C LEU A 10 -2.37 17.32 50.55
N LEU A 11 -3.59 17.68 50.95
CA LEU A 11 -4.73 17.87 50.04
C LEU A 11 -4.53 19.03 49.05
N LEU A 12 -3.91 20.14 49.48
CA LEU A 12 -3.55 21.23 48.56
C LEU A 12 -2.45 20.83 47.56
N SER A 13 -1.48 19.99 47.98
CA SER A 13 -0.40 19.54 47.09
C SER A 13 -0.90 18.60 45.97
N SER A 14 -1.98 17.85 46.21
CA SER A 14 -2.61 16.97 45.22
C SER A 14 -3.44 17.71 44.16
N ILE A 15 -3.70 19.01 44.32
CA ILE A 15 -4.53 19.79 43.38
C ILE A 15 -3.69 20.45 42.28
N VAL A 16 -2.37 20.58 42.45
CA VAL A 16 -1.52 21.37 41.53
C VAL A 16 -0.78 20.52 40.49
N VAL A 17 -1.00 19.20 40.46
CA VAL A 17 -0.53 18.37 39.33
C VAL A 17 -1.62 18.26 38.26
N SER A 18 -2.21 19.39 37.89
CA SER A 18 -2.74 19.52 36.52
C SER A 18 -1.54 19.71 35.62
N ALA A 19 -0.94 18.59 35.19
CA ALA A 19 -0.04 18.62 34.04
C ALA A 19 -0.77 19.37 32.94
N GLN A 20 -0.23 20.52 32.51
CA GLN A 20 -0.80 21.28 31.40
C GLN A 20 -0.83 20.32 30.21
N LEU A 21 -2.04 19.91 29.80
CA LEU A 21 -2.22 19.18 28.56
C LEU A 21 -1.72 20.10 27.45
N ILE A 22 -0.52 19.80 26.95
CA ILE A 22 0.07 20.52 25.83
C ILE A 22 -0.93 20.39 24.68
N GLN A 23 -1.52 21.50 24.30
CA GLN A 23 -2.42 21.51 23.16
C GLN A 23 -1.61 21.15 21.92
N PRO A 24 -2.14 20.30 21.04
CA PRO A 24 -1.52 20.04 19.75
C PRO A 24 -1.18 21.34 19.04
N PHE A 25 0.02 21.39 18.45
CA PHE A 25 0.45 22.52 17.63
C PHE A 25 0.48 22.12 16.15
N GLY A 26 -0.28 22.83 15.32
CA GLY A 26 -0.38 22.56 13.88
C GLY A 26 -1.28 21.38 13.52
N PRO A 27 -1.25 20.93 12.25
CA PRO A 27 -2.07 19.82 11.78
C PRO A 27 -1.64 18.50 12.43
N LEU A 28 -2.61 17.77 12.98
CA LEU A 28 -2.41 16.41 13.46
C LEU A 28 -2.68 15.40 12.34
N PRO A 29 -1.97 14.26 12.33
CA PRO A 29 -2.26 13.19 11.40
C PRO A 29 -3.62 12.57 11.71
N THR A 30 -4.37 12.28 10.66
CA THR A 30 -5.54 11.40 10.74
C THR A 30 -5.11 9.99 11.12
N LYS A 31 -6.06 9.17 11.60
CA LYS A 31 -5.81 7.75 11.88
C LYS A 31 -5.23 7.01 10.66
N GLN A 32 -5.68 7.34 9.46
CA GLN A 32 -5.19 6.74 8.21
C GLN A 32 -3.74 7.13 7.92
N GLN A 33 -3.36 8.40 8.17
CA GLN A 33 -1.97 8.84 8.04
C GLN A 33 -1.07 8.16 9.07
N MET A 34 -1.53 7.99 10.31
CA MET A 34 -0.78 7.23 11.32
C MET A 34 -0.61 5.76 10.94
N ASN A 35 -1.69 5.09 10.53
CA ASN A 35 -1.62 3.70 10.07
C ASN A 35 -0.64 3.54 8.89
N TRP A 36 -0.63 4.47 7.93
CA TRP A 36 0.32 4.49 6.83
C TRP A 36 1.75 4.75 7.31
N HIS A 37 1.93 5.71 8.22
CA HIS A 37 3.24 6.05 8.77
C HIS A 37 3.87 4.86 9.51
N GLU A 38 3.07 4.11 10.28
CA GLU A 38 3.46 2.88 10.97
C GLU A 38 3.78 1.70 10.03
N MET A 39 3.47 1.80 8.73
CA MET A 39 3.91 0.79 7.77
C MET A 39 5.42 0.84 7.55
N GLU A 40 6.04 2.02 7.67
CA GLU A 40 7.48 2.32 7.50
C GLU A 40 8.09 1.97 6.12
N PHE A 41 7.91 0.73 5.66
CA PHE A 41 8.48 0.19 4.43
C PHE A 41 7.44 -0.65 3.66
N TYR A 42 7.28 -0.35 2.37
CA TYR A 42 6.45 -1.10 1.42
C TYR A 42 7.03 -0.96 0.02
N LEU A 43 6.68 -1.87 -0.90
CA LEU A 43 7.27 -1.92 -2.23
C LEU A 43 6.41 -1.22 -3.28
N PHE A 44 7.06 -0.64 -4.29
CA PHE A 44 6.41 -0.22 -5.53
C PHE A 44 6.84 -1.15 -6.66
N MET A 45 5.90 -1.82 -7.31
CA MET A 45 6.11 -2.68 -8.47
C MET A 45 5.62 -2.02 -9.77
N HIS A 46 6.55 -1.85 -10.71
CA HIS A 46 6.24 -1.47 -12.09
C HIS A 46 6.20 -2.72 -12.95
N PHE A 47 5.04 -2.97 -13.57
CA PHE A 47 4.84 -4.13 -14.43
C PHE A 47 3.78 -3.83 -15.49
N GLY A 48 4.04 -4.22 -16.74
CA GLY A 48 3.14 -3.94 -17.86
C GLY A 48 3.81 -4.19 -19.21
N PRO A 49 3.22 -3.74 -20.33
CA PRO A 49 3.81 -3.88 -21.67
C PRO A 49 5.24 -3.34 -21.76
N ASN A 50 5.51 -2.26 -21.03
CA ASN A 50 6.82 -1.63 -20.87
C ASN A 50 7.92 -2.60 -20.40
N THR A 51 7.59 -3.60 -19.58
CA THR A 51 8.52 -4.66 -19.17
C THR A 51 9.03 -5.48 -20.36
N PHE A 52 8.22 -5.61 -21.42
CA PHE A 52 8.54 -6.40 -22.62
C PHE A 52 9.10 -5.55 -23.77
N SER A 53 8.75 -4.27 -23.83
CA SER A 53 9.28 -3.33 -24.82
C SER A 53 10.58 -2.66 -24.40
N GLY A 54 10.95 -2.71 -23.11
CA GLY A 54 12.13 -2.03 -22.57
C GLY A 54 11.97 -0.51 -22.49
N LEU A 55 10.73 -0.02 -22.50
CA LEU A 55 10.42 1.41 -22.41
C LEU A 55 10.06 1.79 -20.99
N GLU A 56 10.54 2.93 -20.51
CA GLU A 56 10.07 3.51 -19.24
C GLU A 56 8.65 4.05 -19.40
N TRP A 57 8.37 4.78 -20.48
CA TRP A 57 7.05 5.31 -20.84
C TRP A 57 6.63 4.77 -22.20
N GLY A 58 5.48 4.09 -22.23
CA GLY A 58 4.90 3.58 -23.48
C GLY A 58 4.12 4.67 -24.20
N HIS A 59 3.73 4.39 -25.43
CA HIS A 59 3.02 5.30 -26.32
C HIS A 59 1.49 5.13 -26.27
N GLY A 60 1.01 4.07 -25.64
CA GLY A 60 -0.42 3.72 -25.54
C GLY A 60 -1.00 3.08 -26.80
N THR A 61 -0.13 2.65 -27.70
CA THR A 61 -0.46 1.92 -28.94
C THR A 61 0.17 0.53 -28.95
N GLU A 62 0.73 0.09 -27.83
CA GLU A 62 1.33 -1.24 -27.67
C GLU A 62 0.31 -2.33 -28.01
N ASP A 63 0.72 -3.33 -28.80
CA ASP A 63 -0.09 -4.53 -29.03
C ASP A 63 -0.32 -5.22 -27.68
N PRO A 64 -1.57 -5.46 -27.25
CA PRO A 64 -1.88 -6.21 -26.03
C PRO A 64 -1.16 -7.56 -25.93
N ASN A 65 -0.84 -8.20 -27.07
CA ASN A 65 -0.13 -9.47 -27.11
C ASN A 65 1.36 -9.37 -26.73
N SER A 66 1.94 -8.16 -26.68
CA SER A 66 3.26 -7.94 -26.11
C SER A 66 3.29 -8.28 -24.62
N PHE A 67 2.17 -8.11 -23.92
CA PHE A 67 2.00 -8.57 -22.55
C PHE A 67 1.73 -10.08 -22.53
N ASN A 68 2.80 -10.86 -22.39
CA ASN A 68 2.71 -12.32 -22.33
C ASN A 68 3.78 -12.95 -21.42
N PRO A 69 3.74 -12.68 -20.10
CA PRO A 69 4.70 -13.28 -19.17
C PRO A 69 4.54 -14.80 -19.14
N THR A 70 5.67 -15.52 -19.21
CA THR A 70 5.69 -16.99 -19.36
C THR A 70 5.50 -17.74 -18.04
N GLN A 71 5.92 -17.15 -16.91
CA GLN A 71 5.95 -17.79 -15.59
C GLN A 71 5.57 -16.80 -14.48
N LEU A 72 4.55 -15.97 -14.71
CA LEU A 72 4.09 -15.01 -13.72
C LEU A 72 3.60 -15.75 -12.45
N ASP A 73 4.17 -15.39 -11.29
CA ASP A 73 3.77 -15.89 -9.98
C ASP A 73 3.69 -14.74 -8.96
N CYS A 74 2.48 -14.25 -8.69
CA CYS A 74 2.26 -13.21 -7.68
C CYS A 74 2.57 -13.68 -6.26
N ARG A 75 2.52 -15.00 -5.97
CA ARG A 75 2.92 -15.52 -4.65
C ARG A 75 4.42 -15.40 -4.46
N GLN A 76 5.21 -15.52 -5.52
CA GLN A 76 6.65 -15.23 -5.46
C GLN A 76 6.92 -13.77 -5.14
N TRP A 77 6.17 -12.82 -5.73
CA TRP A 77 6.27 -11.40 -5.39
C TRP A 77 5.92 -11.12 -3.92
N ALA A 78 4.75 -11.58 -3.47
CA ALA A 78 4.29 -11.38 -2.10
C ALA A 78 5.23 -12.02 -1.06
N ARG A 79 5.74 -13.23 -1.34
CA ARG A 79 6.72 -13.89 -0.47
C ARG A 79 8.00 -13.05 -0.32
N ILE A 80 8.57 -12.57 -1.43
CA ILE A 80 9.78 -11.74 -1.39
C ILE A 80 9.53 -10.44 -0.64
N ALA A 81 8.39 -9.79 -0.87
CA ALA A 81 8.04 -8.55 -0.18
C ALA A 81 7.97 -8.76 1.35
N ARG A 82 7.28 -9.81 1.79
CA ARG A 82 7.22 -10.20 3.20
C ARG A 82 8.61 -10.50 3.76
N ASP A 83 9.41 -11.30 3.06
CA ASP A 83 10.74 -11.72 3.51
C ASP A 83 11.72 -10.54 3.57
N ALA A 84 11.53 -9.51 2.75
CA ALA A 84 12.25 -8.24 2.79
C ALA A 84 11.77 -7.29 3.91
N GLY A 85 10.71 -7.65 4.64
CA GLY A 85 10.14 -6.83 5.72
C GLY A 85 9.12 -5.78 5.28
N ALA A 86 8.69 -5.79 4.01
CA ALA A 86 7.67 -4.86 3.52
C ALA A 86 6.31 -5.13 4.17
N LYS A 87 5.53 -4.06 4.38
CA LYS A 87 4.15 -4.12 4.92
C LYS A 87 3.07 -4.01 3.86
N GLY A 88 3.45 -3.98 2.58
CA GLY A 88 2.51 -3.87 1.48
C GLY A 88 3.21 -3.78 0.13
N ILE A 89 2.40 -3.85 -0.93
CA ILE A 89 2.82 -3.66 -2.32
C ILE A 89 1.87 -2.67 -2.99
N ILE A 90 2.44 -1.65 -3.62
CA ILE A 90 1.76 -0.76 -4.55
C ILE A 90 2.17 -1.18 -5.97
N ILE A 91 1.21 -1.48 -6.84
CA ILE A 91 1.47 -1.88 -8.22
C ILE A 91 0.90 -0.86 -9.20
N THR A 92 1.58 -0.66 -10.33
CA THR A 92 1.05 0.06 -11.48
C THR A 92 -0.10 -0.71 -12.14
N ALA A 93 -1.30 -0.67 -11.54
CA ALA A 93 -2.50 -1.29 -12.10
C ALA A 93 -2.72 -0.90 -13.57
N LYS A 94 -2.44 0.37 -13.87
CA LYS A 94 -2.34 0.94 -15.20
C LYS A 94 -1.23 2.01 -15.14
N HIS A 95 -0.29 1.98 -16.06
CA HIS A 95 0.75 3.00 -16.18
C HIS A 95 0.37 4.04 -17.25
N HIS A 96 1.30 4.89 -17.67
CA HIS A 96 1.04 6.01 -18.58
C HIS A 96 0.58 5.57 -19.98
N ASP A 97 1.06 4.43 -20.47
CA ASP A 97 0.64 3.77 -21.71
C ASP A 97 -0.85 3.39 -21.71
N GLY A 98 -1.42 3.20 -20.53
CA GLY A 98 -2.86 2.97 -20.39
C GLY A 98 -3.28 1.51 -20.47
N PHE A 99 -2.35 0.54 -20.57
CA PHE A 99 -2.68 -0.87 -20.50
C PHE A 99 -3.11 -1.27 -19.08
N SER A 100 -4.34 -1.77 -18.93
CA SER A 100 -4.84 -2.24 -17.64
C SER A 100 -4.42 -3.68 -17.35
N LEU A 101 -3.79 -3.91 -16.19
CA LEU A 101 -3.41 -5.23 -15.69
C LEU A 101 -4.58 -6.10 -15.19
N TRP A 102 -5.81 -5.58 -15.30
CA TRP A 102 -7.06 -6.26 -14.95
C TRP A 102 -8.04 -6.18 -16.13
N PRO A 103 -9.02 -7.10 -16.24
CA PRO A 103 -9.98 -7.13 -17.35
C PRO A 103 -11.07 -6.05 -17.20
N SER A 104 -10.68 -4.78 -17.28
CA SER A 104 -11.57 -3.63 -17.13
C SER A 104 -12.77 -3.71 -18.08
N LYS A 105 -13.96 -3.35 -17.58
CA LYS A 105 -15.19 -3.26 -18.40
C LYS A 105 -15.23 -1.98 -19.25
N PHE A 106 -14.33 -1.04 -19.01
CA PHE A 106 -14.36 0.32 -19.57
C PHE A 106 -13.29 0.59 -20.62
N SER A 107 -12.43 -0.40 -20.92
CA SER A 107 -11.38 -0.28 -21.93
C SER A 107 -11.17 -1.61 -22.65
N LYS A 108 -10.65 -1.54 -23.87
CA LYS A 108 -10.11 -2.68 -24.62
C LYS A 108 -8.58 -2.79 -24.49
N HIS A 109 -7.88 -1.77 -24.02
CA HIS A 109 -6.44 -1.84 -23.82
C HIS A 109 -6.13 -2.46 -22.45
N THR A 110 -6.30 -3.79 -22.34
CA THR A 110 -6.24 -4.54 -21.08
C THR A 110 -5.73 -5.97 -21.27
N VAL A 111 -5.39 -6.65 -20.17
CA VAL A 111 -5.02 -8.09 -20.16
C VAL A 111 -6.03 -9.01 -20.84
N ARG A 112 -7.32 -8.65 -20.91
CA ARG A 112 -8.35 -9.46 -21.57
C ARG A 112 -8.09 -9.63 -23.07
N GLU A 113 -7.48 -8.63 -23.71
CA GLU A 113 -7.18 -8.66 -25.14
C GLU A 113 -5.77 -9.22 -25.43
N SER A 114 -5.06 -9.72 -24.41
CA SER A 114 -3.74 -10.35 -24.55
C SER A 114 -3.84 -11.87 -24.64
N LYS A 115 -2.80 -12.51 -25.21
CA LYS A 115 -2.64 -13.97 -25.17
C LYS A 115 -2.37 -14.54 -23.77
N TRP A 116 -1.93 -13.70 -22.83
CA TRP A 116 -1.61 -14.16 -21.48
C TRP A 116 -2.83 -14.80 -20.81
N ARG A 117 -2.66 -16.03 -20.31
CA ARG A 117 -3.75 -16.86 -19.76
C ARG A 117 -5.00 -16.92 -20.67
N ASN A 118 -4.81 -16.90 -21.99
CA ASN A 118 -5.89 -16.88 -22.98
C ASN A 118 -6.90 -15.73 -22.77
N GLY A 119 -6.42 -14.54 -22.38
CA GLY A 119 -7.26 -13.37 -22.12
C GLY A 119 -8.10 -13.45 -20.84
N LYS A 120 -7.87 -14.46 -19.98
CA LYS A 120 -8.62 -14.67 -18.73
C LYS A 120 -7.84 -14.28 -17.47
N GLY A 121 -6.63 -13.76 -17.63
CA GLY A 121 -5.78 -13.35 -16.52
C GLY A 121 -6.24 -12.04 -15.87
N ASP A 122 -5.88 -11.89 -14.59
CA ASP A 122 -6.10 -10.68 -13.81
C ASP A 122 -4.98 -10.56 -12.78
N VAL A 123 -3.97 -9.73 -13.08
CA VAL A 123 -2.78 -9.59 -12.23
C VAL A 123 -3.17 -9.00 -10.88
N LEU A 124 -4.13 -8.06 -10.84
CA LEU A 124 -4.55 -7.42 -9.60
C LEU A 124 -5.26 -8.40 -8.68
N LYS A 125 -6.09 -9.29 -9.24
CA LYS A 125 -6.73 -10.35 -8.46
C LYS A 125 -5.70 -11.35 -7.93
N GLU A 126 -4.74 -11.77 -8.75
CA GLU A 126 -3.67 -12.70 -8.33
C GLU A 126 -2.79 -12.08 -7.24
N LEU A 127 -2.37 -10.82 -7.40
CA LEU A 127 -1.54 -10.12 -6.42
C LEU A 127 -2.29 -9.82 -5.13
N SER A 128 -3.54 -9.38 -5.20
CA SER A 128 -4.36 -9.12 -4.01
C SER A 128 -4.57 -10.40 -3.19
N ALA A 129 -4.84 -11.54 -3.85
CA ALA A 129 -4.95 -12.82 -3.18
C ALA A 129 -3.62 -13.24 -2.54
N ALA A 130 -2.49 -13.04 -3.23
CA ALA A 130 -1.17 -13.33 -2.69
C ALA A 130 -0.81 -12.43 -1.50
N CYS A 131 -1.02 -11.11 -1.58
CA CYS A 131 -0.78 -10.20 -0.44
C CYS A 131 -1.57 -10.65 0.80
N LYS A 132 -2.85 -10.98 0.63
CA LYS A 132 -3.68 -11.50 1.73
C LYS A 132 -3.15 -12.82 2.31
N GLU A 133 -2.66 -13.73 1.46
CA GLU A 133 -2.05 -14.99 1.90
C GLU A 133 -0.78 -14.75 2.74
N PHE A 134 0.04 -13.77 2.36
CA PHE A 134 1.34 -13.49 2.97
C PHE A 134 1.31 -12.42 4.07
N GLY A 135 0.15 -11.84 4.38
CA GLY A 135 -0.02 -10.83 5.43
C GLY A 135 0.48 -9.43 5.04
N LEU A 136 0.36 -9.08 3.76
CA LEU A 136 0.69 -7.78 3.17
C LEU A 136 -0.57 -6.97 2.82
#